data_AF-A0A0S8C7N8-F1
#
_entry.id   AF-A0A0S8C7N8-F1
#
_cell.length_a   1.000
_cell.length_b   1.000
_cell.length_c   1.000
_cell.angle_alpha   90.00
_cell.angle_beta   90.00
_cell.angle_gamma   90.00
#
_symmetry.space_group_name_H-M   'P 1'
#
loop_
_entity.id
_entity.type
_entity.pdbx_description
1 polymer ?
#
loop_
_entity_poly.entity_id
_entity_poly.type
_entity_poly.pdbx_seq_one_letter_code
_entity_poly.pdbx_strand_id
1 'polypeptide(L)'
;MRFLAFFEYVAVVVGIIAIVAGQFFALPKGVHLGIFLVGAGIALGGFESIWTRRMCFRTSEDQYEAYAGTPAIIVGLMALIIGAGLVGSAYLLDDGAWYSTVHYLQRRPALVLVAAGLLLIGAGVLMMLNPRGRRGLAWTLLVRVPRWLLGLILALAGLTGIGLGVWESLDPVAFDRFTRSLPQQLDWQAWDRWWRTLLGLR
;
A
#
# COMPACT_ATOMS: atom_id res chain seq x y z
N MET A 1 -23.73 12.33 11.95
CA MET A 1 -22.39 12.24 11.32
C MET A 1 -21.36 12.10 12.42
N ARG A 2 -20.42 11.16 12.32
CA ARG A 2 -19.33 11.02 13.32
C ARG A 2 -18.37 12.20 13.16
N PHE A 3 -18.15 12.95 14.24
CA PHE A 3 -17.23 14.09 14.24
C PHE A 3 -15.82 13.70 13.78
N LEU A 4 -15.35 12.50 14.14
CA LEU A 4 -14.02 12.03 13.77
C LEU A 4 -13.87 11.80 12.26
N ALA A 5 -14.81 11.09 11.61
CA ALA A 5 -14.82 10.93 10.16
C ALA A 5 -14.90 12.28 9.43
N PHE A 6 -15.64 13.25 9.97
CA PHE A 6 -15.64 14.62 9.44
C PHE A 6 -14.24 15.26 9.51
N PHE A 7 -13.54 15.16 10.64
CA PHE A 7 -12.17 15.64 10.76
C PHE A 7 -11.19 14.94 9.81
N GLU A 8 -11.33 13.63 9.59
CA GLU A 8 -10.51 12.89 8.61
C GLU A 8 -10.70 13.45 7.19
N TYR A 9 -11.95 13.59 6.74
CA TYR A 9 -12.25 14.16 5.43
C TYR A 9 -11.77 15.60 5.30
N VAL A 10 -12.01 16.43 6.32
CA VAL A 10 -11.55 17.81 6.32
C VAL A 10 -10.02 17.87 6.25
N ALA A 11 -9.30 17.06 7.03
CA ALA A 11 -7.85 17.03 6.99
C ALA A 11 -7.32 16.66 5.60
N VAL A 12 -7.91 15.65 4.94
CA VAL A 12 -7.51 15.28 3.57
C VAL A 12 -7.84 16.39 2.57
N VAL A 13 -9.04 16.96 2.62
CA VAL A 13 -9.47 18.01 1.68
C VAL A 13 -8.63 19.28 1.85
N VAL A 14 -8.47 19.75 3.08
CA VAL A 14 -7.62 20.92 3.40
C VAL A 14 -6.17 20.64 3.02
N GLY A 15 -5.68 19.43 3.26
CA GLY A 15 -4.33 19.01 2.85
C GLY A 15 -4.12 19.07 1.34
N ILE A 16 -5.08 18.56 0.55
CA ILE A 16 -5.04 18.67 -0.92
C ILE A 16 -5.05 20.13 -1.36
N ILE A 17 -5.92 20.96 -0.79
CA ILE A 17 -5.98 22.39 -1.10
C ILE A 17 -4.64 23.07 -0.77
N ALA A 18 -4.02 22.74 0.36
CA ALA A 18 -2.73 23.27 0.76
C ALA A 18 -1.59 22.85 -0.19
N ILE A 19 -1.60 21.60 -0.69
CA ILE A 19 -0.65 21.14 -1.72
C ILE A 19 -0.82 21.96 -3.00
N VAL A 20 -2.06 22.06 -3.51
CA VAL A 20 -2.35 22.79 -4.76
C VAL A 20 -1.99 24.27 -4.60
N ALA A 21 -2.49 24.94 -3.57
CA ALA A 21 -2.18 26.34 -3.31
C ALA A 21 -0.67 26.56 -3.07
N GLY A 22 -0.01 25.69 -2.32
CA GLY A 22 1.43 25.75 -2.07
C GLY A 22 2.24 25.65 -3.36
N GLN A 23 1.83 24.79 -4.30
CA GLN A 23 2.44 24.70 -5.63
C GLN A 23 2.19 25.97 -6.45
N PHE A 24 0.95 26.47 -6.49
CA PHE A 24 0.59 27.67 -7.25
C PHE A 24 1.30 28.93 -6.75
N PHE A 25 1.45 29.10 -5.44
CA PHE A 25 2.09 30.26 -4.82
C PHE A 25 3.59 30.06 -4.54
N ALA A 26 4.18 28.95 -4.99
CA ALA A 26 5.58 28.60 -4.75
C ALA A 26 5.98 28.69 -3.26
N LEU A 27 5.11 28.21 -2.37
CA LEU A 27 5.30 28.14 -0.92
C LEU A 27 5.60 26.70 -0.51
N PRO A 28 6.89 26.30 -0.37
CA PRO A 28 7.27 24.92 -0.06
C PRO A 28 6.63 24.41 1.23
N LYS A 29 6.57 25.27 2.25
CA LYS A 29 5.92 24.96 3.54
C LYS A 29 4.43 24.64 3.39
N GLY A 30 3.74 25.26 2.43
CA GLY A 30 2.34 24.95 2.14
C GLY A 30 2.16 23.53 1.59
N VAL A 31 3.10 23.10 0.73
CA VAL A 31 3.11 21.73 0.19
C VAL A 31 3.41 20.71 1.29
N HIS A 32 4.41 20.97 2.14
CA HIS A 32 4.78 20.04 3.22
C HIS A 32 3.65 19.88 4.23
N LEU A 33 3.04 20.99 4.65
CA LEU A 33 1.87 20.99 5.53
C LEU A 33 0.70 20.22 4.91
N GLY A 34 0.46 20.39 3.61
CA GLY A 34 -0.59 19.68 2.91
C GLY A 34 -0.36 18.16 2.88
N ILE A 35 0.87 17.71 2.60
CA ILE A 35 1.24 16.28 2.65
C ILE A 35 1.06 15.73 4.08
N PHE A 36 1.48 16.49 5.09
CA PHE A 36 1.29 16.13 6.49
C PHE A 36 -0.19 15.96 6.84
N LEU A 37 -1.05 16.91 6.45
CA LEU A 37 -2.49 16.86 6.74
C LEU A 37 -3.18 15.67 6.07
N VAL A 38 -2.84 15.37 4.82
CA VAL A 38 -3.33 14.16 4.13
C VAL A 38 -2.88 12.90 4.87
N GLY A 39 -1.59 12.81 5.20
CA GLY A 39 -1.04 11.68 5.93
C GLY A 39 -1.67 11.47 7.31
N ALA A 40 -1.85 12.55 8.06
CA ALA A 40 -2.48 12.55 9.38
C ALA A 40 -3.96 12.14 9.30
N GLY A 41 -4.72 12.64 8.31
CA GLY A 41 -6.10 12.23 8.08
C GLY A 41 -6.23 10.74 7.77
N ILE A 42 -5.35 10.21 6.91
CA ILE A 42 -5.31 8.77 6.59
C ILE A 42 -4.92 7.92 7.80
N ALA A 43 -3.92 8.36 8.59
CA ALA A 43 -3.51 7.65 9.79
C ALA A 43 -4.61 7.64 10.87
N LEU A 44 -5.30 8.77 11.07
CA LEU A 44 -6.43 8.85 11.99
C LEU A 44 -7.58 7.92 11.59
N GLY A 45 -7.93 7.90 10.29
CA GLY A 45 -8.90 6.92 9.77
C GLY A 45 -8.44 5.48 9.97
N GLY A 46 -7.15 5.20 9.75
CA GLY A 46 -6.58 3.89 10.03
C GLY A 46 -6.72 3.46 11.50
N PHE A 47 -6.42 4.37 12.42
CA PHE A 47 -6.57 4.16 13.86
C PHE A 47 -8.03 3.94 14.28
N GLU A 48 -8.94 4.76 13.76
CA GLU A 48 -10.39 4.62 13.99
C GLU A 48 -10.88 3.25 13.53
N SER A 49 -10.40 2.77 12.39
CA SER A 49 -10.78 1.50 11.81
C SER A 49 -10.33 0.30 12.64
N ILE A 50 -9.14 0.38 13.26
CA ILE A 50 -8.65 -0.65 14.18
C ILE A 50 -9.44 -0.64 15.48
N TRP A 51 -9.68 0.54 16.05
CA TRP A 51 -10.37 0.69 17.33
C TRP A 51 -11.83 0.26 17.24
N THR A 52 -12.55 0.73 16.22
CA THR A 52 -13.98 0.48 16.06
C THR A 52 -14.28 -0.79 15.28
N ARG A 53 -13.27 -1.42 14.66
CA ARG A 53 -13.41 -2.57 13.76
C ARG A 53 -14.42 -2.33 12.64
N ARG A 54 -14.53 -1.08 12.19
CA ARG A 54 -15.40 -0.62 11.09
C ARG A 54 -14.55 0.14 10.10
N MET A 55 -14.86 0.07 8.80
CA MET A 55 -14.05 0.71 7.75
C MET A 55 -13.89 2.22 8.01
N CYS A 56 -12.67 2.72 7.78
CA CYS A 56 -12.35 4.16 7.78
C CYS A 56 -13.08 4.92 6.66
N PHE A 57 -13.17 6.25 6.78
CA PHE A 57 -13.81 7.12 5.78
C PHE A 57 -15.25 6.71 5.44
N ARG A 58 -16.10 6.62 6.46
CA ARG A 58 -17.49 6.23 6.30
C ARG A 58 -18.45 7.36 6.60
N THR A 59 -19.42 7.56 5.70
CA THR A 59 -20.42 8.63 5.83
C THR A 59 -21.65 8.23 6.69
N SER A 60 -22.03 6.95 6.74
CA SER A 60 -23.19 6.45 7.52
C SER A 60 -22.96 5.11 8.23
N GLU A 61 -23.76 4.81 9.27
CA GLU A 61 -23.56 3.63 10.12
C GLU A 61 -23.89 2.26 9.49
N ASP A 62 -24.55 2.26 8.33
CA ASP A 62 -24.98 1.07 7.63
C ASP A 62 -24.08 0.74 6.42
N GLN A 63 -23.29 1.70 5.94
CA GLN A 63 -22.35 1.45 4.85
C GLN A 63 -21.25 0.48 5.31
N TYR A 64 -20.94 -0.52 4.47
CA TYR A 64 -19.86 -1.48 4.72
C TYR A 64 -19.99 -2.38 5.96
N GLU A 65 -21.19 -2.64 6.50
CA GLU A 65 -21.36 -3.65 7.58
C GLU A 65 -20.77 -5.01 7.21
N ALA A 66 -20.86 -5.40 5.93
CA ALA A 66 -20.26 -6.64 5.41
C ALA A 66 -18.72 -6.68 5.53
N TYR A 67 -18.07 -5.55 5.80
CA TYR A 67 -16.63 -5.39 5.97
C TYR A 67 -16.23 -5.03 7.40
N ALA A 68 -17.17 -5.07 8.36
CA ALA A 68 -16.86 -4.93 9.77
C ALA A 68 -16.02 -6.11 10.29
N GLY A 69 -15.22 -5.88 11.33
CA GLY A 69 -14.35 -6.88 11.95
C GLY A 69 -12.96 -6.92 11.33
N THR A 70 -12.51 -8.12 10.96
CA THR A 70 -11.15 -8.38 10.45
C THR A 70 -10.78 -7.55 9.20
N PRO A 71 -11.65 -7.38 8.18
CA PRO A 71 -11.31 -6.56 7.02
C PRO A 71 -11.01 -5.11 7.39
N ALA A 72 -11.81 -4.52 8.28
CA ALA A 72 -11.60 -3.16 8.76
C ALA A 72 -10.27 -2.99 9.51
N ILE A 73 -9.87 -3.97 10.33
CA ILE A 73 -8.56 -3.93 11.01
C ILE A 73 -7.42 -3.95 9.99
N ILE A 74 -7.49 -4.80 8.96
CA ILE A 74 -6.46 -4.91 7.93
C ILE A 74 -6.34 -3.60 7.14
N VAL A 75 -7.47 -3.05 6.68
CA VAL A 75 -7.50 -1.75 6.00
C VAL A 75 -6.97 -0.64 6.90
N GLY A 76 -7.31 -0.67 8.20
CA GLY A 76 -6.82 0.29 9.17
C GLY A 76 -5.30 0.25 9.35
N LEU A 77 -4.71 -0.95 9.42
CA LEU A 77 -3.26 -1.13 9.46
C LEU A 77 -2.58 -0.63 8.19
N MET A 78 -3.14 -0.93 7.01
CA MET A 78 -2.62 -0.43 5.74
C MET A 78 -2.67 1.09 5.68
N ALA A 79 -3.78 1.70 6.11
CA ALA A 79 -3.93 3.14 6.19
C ALA A 79 -2.93 3.77 7.17
N LEU A 80 -2.66 3.15 8.33
CA LEU A 80 -1.63 3.62 9.26
C LEU A 80 -0.22 3.60 8.64
N ILE A 81 0.15 2.54 7.93
CA ILE A 81 1.46 2.45 7.26
C ILE A 81 1.60 3.58 6.22
N ILE A 82 0.57 3.78 5.40
CA ILE A 82 0.56 4.82 4.35
C ILE A 82 0.59 6.22 4.99
N GLY A 83 -0.27 6.46 5.98
CA GLY A 83 -0.35 7.73 6.69
C GLY A 83 0.96 8.08 7.40
N ALA A 84 1.59 7.12 8.08
CA ALA A 84 2.91 7.30 8.70
C ALA A 84 3.99 7.62 7.66
N GLY A 85 3.97 6.96 6.50
CA GLY A 85 4.88 7.26 5.39
C GLY A 85 4.73 8.69 4.86
N LEU A 86 3.49 9.18 4.73
CA LEU A 86 3.20 10.55 4.30
C LEU A 86 3.58 11.61 5.35
N VAL A 87 3.30 11.34 6.63
CA VAL A 87 3.74 12.22 7.72
C VAL A 87 5.26 12.28 7.76
N GLY A 88 5.93 11.12 7.68
CA GLY A 88 7.39 11.05 7.62
C GLY A 88 7.98 11.78 6.41
N SER A 89 7.38 11.65 5.23
CA SER A 89 7.85 12.37 4.03
C SER A 89 7.69 13.89 4.18
N ALA A 90 6.61 14.36 4.79
CA ALA A 90 6.43 15.78 5.06
C ALA A 90 7.52 16.34 5.98
N TYR A 91 7.88 15.63 7.06
CA TYR A 91 8.99 16.03 7.93
C TYR A 91 10.34 16.04 7.20
N LEU A 92 10.62 14.99 6.42
CA LEU A 92 11.86 14.91 5.65
C LEU A 92 11.98 16.01 4.59
N LEU A 93 10.85 16.44 4.01
CA LEU A 93 10.81 17.55 3.08
C LEU A 93 11.05 18.89 3.79
N ASP A 94 10.51 19.07 4.99
CA ASP A 94 10.71 20.29 5.78
C ASP A 94 12.16 20.44 6.27
N ASP A 95 12.77 19.34 6.71
CA ASP A 95 14.18 19.30 7.15
C ASP A 95 15.19 19.31 5.99
N GLY A 96 14.73 19.28 4.73
CA GLY A 96 15.59 19.18 3.55
C GLY A 96 16.32 17.82 3.41
N ALA A 97 16.01 16.84 4.26
CA ALA A 97 16.60 15.50 4.27
C ALA A 97 15.97 14.55 3.24
N TRP A 98 14.89 14.94 2.57
CA TRP A 98 14.16 14.10 1.61
C TRP A 98 15.08 13.40 0.60
N TYR A 99 15.96 14.14 -0.06
CA TYR A 99 16.83 13.57 -1.09
C TYR A 99 17.83 12.56 -0.52
N SER A 100 18.42 12.83 0.64
CA SER A 100 19.38 11.90 1.27
C SER A 100 18.68 10.65 1.77
N THR A 101 17.48 10.77 2.34
CA THR A 101 16.69 9.63 2.80
C THR A 101 16.20 8.77 1.64
N VAL A 102 15.71 9.36 0.54
CA VAL A 102 15.33 8.62 -0.66
C VAL A 102 16.54 7.91 -1.25
N HIS A 103 17.70 8.57 -1.34
CA HIS A 103 18.91 7.92 -1.84
C HIS A 103 19.33 6.76 -0.91
N TYR A 104 19.22 6.92 0.40
CA TYR A 104 19.48 5.85 1.36
C TYR A 104 18.52 4.68 1.16
N LEU A 105 17.22 4.92 1.05
CA LEU A 105 16.20 3.89 0.82
C LEU A 105 16.37 3.18 -0.54
N GLN A 106 16.87 3.86 -1.56
CA GLN A 106 17.21 3.23 -2.84
C GLN A 106 18.43 2.30 -2.74
N ARG A 107 19.40 2.62 -1.88
CA ARG A 107 20.56 1.76 -1.62
C ARG A 107 20.26 0.65 -0.62
N ARG A 108 19.34 0.92 0.30
CA ARG A 108 18.94 0.01 1.38
C ARG A 108 17.41 -0.13 1.43
N PRO A 109 16.81 -0.87 0.48
CA PRO A 109 15.35 -0.96 0.36
C PRO A 109 14.67 -1.79 1.46
N ALA A 110 15.38 -2.33 2.45
CA ALA A 110 14.85 -3.21 3.48
C ALA A 110 13.52 -2.72 4.09
N LEU A 111 13.49 -1.46 4.54
CA LEU A 111 12.30 -0.86 5.15
C LEU A 111 11.13 -0.76 4.15
N VAL A 112 11.43 -0.41 2.89
CA VAL A 112 10.44 -0.30 1.82
C VAL A 112 9.88 -1.67 1.47
N LEU A 113 10.74 -2.69 1.38
CA LEU A 113 10.36 -4.07 1.08
C LEU A 113 9.47 -4.66 2.18
N VAL A 114 9.78 -4.40 3.45
CA VAL A 114 8.95 -4.82 4.58
C VAL A 114 7.59 -4.11 4.56
N ALA A 115 7.58 -2.78 4.37
CA ALA A 115 6.33 -2.01 4.31
C ALA A 115 5.45 -2.44 3.12
N ALA A 116 6.04 -2.56 1.92
CA ALA A 116 5.35 -3.03 0.72
C ALA A 116 4.85 -4.47 0.91
N GLY A 117 5.65 -5.35 1.51
CA GLY A 117 5.27 -6.72 1.78
C GLY A 117 4.08 -6.82 2.74
N LEU A 118 4.04 -6.00 3.80
CA LEU A 118 2.90 -5.90 4.71
C LEU A 118 1.62 -5.43 3.98
N LEU A 119 1.74 -4.42 3.12
CA LEU A 119 0.61 -3.94 2.31
C LEU A 119 0.10 -5.01 1.34
N LEU A 120 1.01 -5.77 0.68
CA LEU A 120 0.65 -6.85 -0.23
C LEU A 120 -0.02 -8.02 0.49
N ILE A 121 0.45 -8.39 1.68
CA ILE A 121 -0.22 -9.39 2.53
C ILE A 121 -1.62 -8.90 2.90
N GLY A 122 -1.76 -7.64 3.35
CA GLY A 122 -3.06 -7.06 3.69
C GLY A 122 -4.03 -7.09 2.50
N ALA A 123 -3.57 -6.67 1.32
CA ALA A 123 -4.35 -6.72 0.09
C ALA A 123 -4.73 -8.15 -0.32
N GLY A 124 -3.79 -9.09 -0.23
CA GLY A 124 -4.01 -10.51 -0.52
C GLY A 124 -5.06 -11.13 0.39
N VAL A 125 -4.96 -10.88 1.70
CA VAL A 125 -5.92 -11.36 2.70
C VAL A 125 -7.31 -10.74 2.46
N LEU A 126 -7.40 -9.44 2.15
CA LEU A 126 -8.66 -8.78 1.79
C LEU A 126 -9.29 -9.35 0.51
N MET A 127 -8.48 -9.79 -0.45
CA MET A 127 -8.98 -10.48 -1.63
C MET A 127 -9.57 -11.85 -1.28
N MET A 128 -8.97 -12.57 -0.34
CA MET A 128 -9.48 -13.87 0.12
C MET A 128 -10.73 -13.75 1.01
N LEU A 129 -10.83 -12.67 1.78
CA LEU A 129 -12.00 -12.39 2.61
C LEU A 129 -13.19 -12.05 1.71
N ASN A 130 -14.14 -12.99 1.64
CA ASN A 130 -15.34 -12.84 0.82
C ASN A 130 -16.44 -12.14 1.63
N PRO A 131 -16.83 -10.89 1.29
CA PRO A 131 -18.01 -10.27 1.90
C PRO A 131 -19.26 -11.09 1.52
N ARG A 132 -20.06 -11.43 2.52
CA ARG A 132 -21.29 -12.21 2.35
C ARG A 132 -22.21 -11.49 1.36
N GLY A 133 -22.51 -12.11 0.21
CA GLY A 133 -23.45 -11.46 -0.73
C GLY A 133 -23.92 -12.26 -1.93
N ARG A 134 -23.10 -13.12 -2.54
CA ARG A 134 -23.52 -13.86 -3.75
C ARG A 134 -23.12 -15.33 -3.69
N ARG A 135 -24.13 -16.21 -3.81
CA ARG A 135 -23.99 -17.67 -3.84
C ARG A 135 -24.42 -18.17 -5.22
N GLY A 136 -23.54 -18.93 -5.87
CA GLY A 136 -23.77 -19.54 -7.18
C GLY A 136 -22.51 -20.25 -7.66
N LEU A 137 -22.66 -21.40 -8.33
CA LEU A 137 -21.54 -22.24 -8.74
C LEU A 137 -20.66 -21.52 -9.79
N ALA A 138 -21.30 -20.84 -10.75
CA ALA A 138 -20.61 -19.99 -11.73
C ALA A 138 -19.86 -18.81 -11.08
N TRP A 139 -20.46 -18.14 -10.09
CA TRP A 139 -19.80 -17.06 -9.35
C TRP A 139 -18.60 -17.55 -8.54
N THR A 140 -18.73 -18.76 -7.97
CA THR A 140 -17.66 -19.39 -7.21
C THR A 140 -16.46 -19.72 -8.10
N LEU A 141 -16.70 -20.31 -9.28
CA LEU A 141 -15.63 -20.68 -10.21
C LEU A 141 -15.02 -19.49 -10.95
N LEU A 142 -15.83 -18.54 -11.44
CA LEU A 142 -15.34 -17.45 -12.30
C LEU A 142 -14.80 -16.24 -11.53
N VAL A 143 -15.25 -16.03 -10.28
CA VAL A 143 -14.87 -14.82 -9.52
C VAL A 143 -14.19 -15.18 -8.21
N ARG A 144 -14.71 -16.14 -7.45
CA ARG A 144 -14.13 -16.45 -6.14
C ARG A 144 -12.79 -17.16 -6.24
N VAL A 145 -12.68 -18.20 -7.08
CA VAL A 145 -11.42 -18.96 -7.24
C VAL A 145 -10.29 -18.08 -7.79
N PRO A 146 -10.46 -17.32 -8.89
CA PRO A 146 -9.39 -16.44 -9.39
C PRO A 146 -9.00 -15.37 -8.39
N ARG A 147 -9.98 -14.73 -7.73
CA ARG A 147 -9.70 -13.72 -6.70
C ARG A 147 -8.93 -14.30 -5.51
N TRP A 148 -9.27 -15.52 -5.07
CA TRP A 148 -8.56 -16.18 -3.99
C TRP A 148 -7.13 -16.56 -4.40
N LEU A 149 -6.94 -17.08 -5.61
CA LEU A 149 -5.62 -17.37 -6.18
C LEU A 149 -4.76 -16.10 -6.29
N LEU A 150 -5.32 -15.01 -6.81
CA LEU A 150 -4.63 -13.71 -6.84
C LEU A 150 -4.27 -13.24 -5.43
N GLY A 151 -5.20 -13.37 -4.48
CA GLY A 151 -4.93 -13.06 -3.08
C GLY A 151 -3.78 -13.89 -2.51
N LEU A 152 -3.68 -15.17 -2.89
CA LEU A 152 -2.60 -16.07 -2.45
C LEU A 152 -1.27 -15.68 -3.07
N ILE A 153 -1.26 -15.38 -4.36
CA ILE A 153 -0.08 -14.88 -5.06
C ILE A 153 0.40 -13.58 -4.42
N LEU A 154 -0.51 -12.65 -4.12
CA LEU A 154 -0.20 -11.39 -3.43
C LEU A 154 0.36 -11.60 -2.02
N ALA A 155 -0.24 -12.50 -1.24
CA ALA A 155 0.24 -12.81 0.10
C ALA A 155 1.64 -13.47 0.07
N LEU A 156 1.87 -14.41 -0.86
CA LEU A 156 3.18 -15.00 -1.07
C LEU A 156 4.21 -13.96 -1.52
N ALA A 157 3.86 -13.11 -2.48
CA ALA A 157 4.74 -12.03 -2.93
C ALA A 157 5.08 -11.08 -1.78
N GLY A 158 4.11 -10.76 -0.92
CA GLY A 158 4.34 -9.93 0.26
C GLY A 158 5.25 -10.60 1.30
N LEU A 159 5.07 -11.90 1.56
CA LEU A 159 5.98 -12.68 2.42
C LEU A 159 7.39 -12.74 1.86
N THR A 160 7.55 -12.95 0.54
CA THR A 160 8.84 -12.90 -0.13
C THR A 160 9.47 -11.51 0.00
N GLY A 161 8.69 -10.44 -0.18
CA GLY A 161 9.16 -9.06 0.03
C GLY A 161 9.68 -8.81 1.44
N ILE A 162 8.94 -9.22 2.47
CA ILE A 162 9.40 -9.13 3.87
C ILE A 162 10.67 -9.97 4.07
N GLY A 163 10.71 -11.20 3.56
CA GLY A 163 11.88 -12.06 3.66
C GLY A 163 13.12 -11.45 3.02
N LEU A 164 12.98 -10.82 1.85
CA LEU A 164 14.07 -10.10 1.18
C LEU A 164 14.52 -8.88 2.00
N GLY A 165 13.59 -8.10 2.55
CA GLY A 165 13.95 -6.94 3.38
C GLY A 165 14.63 -7.32 4.70
N VAL A 166 14.20 -8.42 5.33
CA VAL A 166 14.85 -8.97 6.53
C VAL A 166 16.23 -9.51 6.18
N TRP A 167 16.37 -10.22 5.07
CA TRP A 167 17.67 -10.74 4.63
C TRP A 167 18.66 -9.60 4.36
N GLU A 168 18.24 -8.54 3.66
CA GLU A 168 19.07 -7.36 3.42
C GLU A 168 19.54 -6.70 4.73
N SER A 169 18.67 -6.69 5.76
CA SER A 169 19.01 -6.14 7.07
C SER A 169 20.06 -6.97 7.83
N LEU A 170 20.07 -8.29 7.62
CA LEU A 170 20.99 -9.22 8.29
C LEU A 170 22.33 -9.35 7.56
N ASP A 171 22.32 -9.45 6.23
CA ASP A 171 23.53 -9.55 5.40
C ASP A 171 23.41 -8.70 4.13
N PRO A 172 23.73 -7.40 4.23
CA PRO A 172 23.62 -6.48 3.10
C PRO A 172 24.58 -6.83 1.97
N VAL A 173 25.74 -7.44 2.26
CA VAL A 173 26.77 -7.73 1.26
C VAL A 173 26.36 -8.94 0.40
N ALA A 174 25.78 -9.97 1.01
CA ALA A 174 25.24 -11.10 0.26
C ALA A 174 24.05 -10.68 -0.62
N PHE A 175 23.17 -9.83 -0.09
CA PHE A 175 22.03 -9.30 -0.83
C PHE A 175 22.46 -8.47 -2.05
N ASP A 176 23.46 -7.60 -1.89
CA ASP A 176 24.01 -6.79 -2.99
C ASP A 176 24.63 -7.67 -4.09
N ARG A 177 25.27 -8.80 -3.75
CA ARG A 177 25.78 -9.75 -4.76
C ARG A 177 24.64 -10.47 -5.48
N PHE A 178 23.62 -10.91 -4.75
CA PHE A 178 22.46 -11.58 -5.32
C PHE A 178 21.71 -10.68 -6.30
N THR A 179 21.41 -9.44 -5.91
CA THR A 179 20.69 -8.49 -6.77
C THR A 179 21.47 -8.13 -8.04
N ARG A 180 22.81 -8.02 -7.96
CA ARG A 180 23.66 -7.84 -9.15
C ARG A 180 23.71 -9.07 -10.06
N SER A 181 23.47 -10.26 -9.53
CA SER A 181 23.40 -11.51 -10.31
C SER A 181 22.06 -11.74 -10.99
N LEU A 182 21.01 -11.01 -10.58
CA LEU A 182 19.72 -11.05 -11.25
C LEU A 182 19.84 -10.39 -12.63
N PRO A 183 19.25 -10.98 -13.68
CA PRO A 183 19.21 -10.37 -14.99
C PRO A 183 18.52 -9.00 -14.87
N GLN A 184 19.26 -7.93 -15.14
CA GLN A 184 18.77 -6.55 -15.05
C GLN A 184 17.63 -6.26 -16.05
N GLN A 185 17.41 -7.16 -17.00
CA GLN A 185 16.30 -7.13 -17.93
C GLN A 185 15.55 -8.47 -17.84
N LEU A 186 14.29 -8.42 -17.43
CA LEU A 186 13.34 -9.41 -17.92
C LEU A 186 13.34 -9.21 -19.45
N ASP A 187 14.01 -10.11 -20.17
CA ASP A 187 14.04 -10.06 -21.62
C ASP A 187 12.64 -10.40 -22.13
N TRP A 188 11.79 -9.38 -22.23
CA TRP A 188 10.42 -9.47 -22.72
C TRP A 188 10.38 -10.12 -24.10
N GLN A 189 11.45 -9.99 -24.90
CA GLN A 189 11.56 -10.64 -26.19
C GLN A 189 11.85 -12.14 -26.06
N ALA A 190 12.57 -12.60 -25.04
CA ALA A 190 12.72 -14.02 -24.73
C ALA A 190 11.40 -14.62 -24.22
N TRP A 191 10.65 -13.89 -23.39
CA TRP A 191 9.33 -14.29 -22.93
C TRP A 191 8.32 -14.40 -24.08
N ASP A 192 8.29 -13.41 -24.97
CA ASP A 192 7.38 -13.38 -26.11
C ASP A 192 7.72 -14.45 -27.16
N ARG A 193 9.02 -14.73 -27.37
CA ARG A 193 9.47 -15.87 -28.17
C ARG A 193 9.02 -17.21 -27.58
N TRP A 194 9.16 -17.38 -26.27
CA TRP A 194 8.74 -18.60 -25.56
C TRP A 194 7.22 -18.82 -25.67
N TRP A 195 6.44 -17.75 -25.51
CA TRP A 195 4.97 -17.80 -25.64
C TRP A 195 4.53 -18.14 -27.07
N ARG A 196 5.17 -17.53 -28.08
CA ARG A 196 4.91 -17.86 -29.50
C ARG A 196 5.27 -19.30 -29.85
N THR A 197 6.36 -19.84 -29.30
CA THR A 197 6.72 -21.26 -29.49
C THR A 197 5.73 -22.21 -28.82
N LEU A 198 5.16 -21.85 -27.66
CA LEU A 198 4.15 -22.66 -26.98
C LEU A 198 2.80 -22.65 -27.69
N LEU A 199 2.42 -21.51 -28.28
CA LEU A 199 1.17 -21.36 -29.03
C LEU A 199 1.29 -21.81 -30.50
N GLY A 200 2.47 -22.23 -30.96
CA GLY A 200 2.69 -22.66 -32.34
C GLY A 200 2.52 -21.55 -33.38
N LEU A 201 2.53 -20.29 -32.96
CA LEU A 201 2.42 -19.13 -33.84
C LEU A 201 3.82 -18.75 -34.32
N ARG A 202 4.13 -19.08 -35.58
CA ARG A 202 5.34 -18.62 -36.28
C ARG A 202 5.18 -17.18 -36.73
#